data_AF-A0A817BPA2-F1
#
_entry.id   AF-A0A817BPA2-F1
#
_cell.length_a   1.000
_cell.length_b   1.000
_cell.length_c   1.000
_cell.angle_alpha   90.00
_cell.angle_beta   90.00
_cell.angle_gamma   90.00
#
_symmetry.space_group_name_H-M   'P 1'
#
loop_
_entity.id
_entity.type
_entity.pdbx_description
1 polymer ?
#
loop_
_entity_poly.entity_id
_entity_poly.type
_entity_poly.pdbx_seq_one_letter_code
_entity_poly.pdbx_strand_id
1 'polypeptide(L)'
;MQKPAEYQRPLTMNDVSSIRSFLRTHTNLKADNQKEKDYKRTQDDFYRMQLDNAAGNPKVNRENMVRVYHSYLGTTPGSKKALRDLCDQIPLNATKTTVEATV
;
A
#
# COMPACT_ATOMS: atom_id res chain seq x y z
N MET A 1 -6.06 -27.24 0.69
CA MET A 1 -7.43 -26.70 0.51
C MET A 1 -8.37 -27.89 0.40
N GLN A 2 -9.19 -28.15 1.42
CA GLN A 2 -10.21 -29.18 1.37
C GLN A 2 -11.33 -28.72 0.43
N LYS A 3 -11.69 -29.54 -0.55
CA LYS A 3 -12.77 -29.23 -1.49
C LYS A 3 -14.10 -29.27 -0.71
N PRO A 4 -14.98 -28.26 -0.81
CA PRO A 4 -16.26 -28.26 -0.09
C PRO A 4 -17.09 -29.49 -0.46
N ALA A 5 -17.82 -30.06 0.51
CA ALA A 5 -18.59 -31.30 0.36
C ALA A 5 -19.63 -31.24 -0.78
N GLU A 6 -20.11 -30.06 -1.14
CA GLU A 6 -21.08 -29.83 -2.21
C GLU A 6 -20.55 -30.14 -3.63
N TYR A 7 -19.22 -30.28 -3.81
CA TYR A 7 -18.59 -30.55 -5.11
C TYR A 7 -18.29 -32.04 -5.39
N GLN A 8 -18.93 -32.95 -4.65
CA GLN A 8 -18.84 -34.40 -4.87
C GLN A 8 -19.90 -34.93 -5.86
N ARG A 9 -20.96 -34.15 -6.11
CA ARG A 9 -21.98 -34.46 -7.14
C ARG A 9 -21.61 -33.87 -8.51
N PRO A 10 -22.13 -34.43 -9.63
CA PRO A 10 -21.96 -33.83 -10.94
C PRO A 10 -22.49 -32.39 -10.96
N LEU A 11 -21.69 -31.45 -11.45
CA LEU A 11 -22.09 -30.06 -11.58
C LEU A 11 -23.18 -29.93 -12.64
N THR A 12 -24.28 -29.27 -12.29
CA THR A 12 -25.40 -29.01 -13.20
C THR A 12 -25.41 -27.55 -13.64
N MET A 13 -26.14 -27.21 -14.71
CA MET A 13 -26.24 -25.82 -15.18
C MET A 13 -26.81 -24.85 -14.14
N ASN A 14 -27.62 -25.34 -13.20
CA ASN A 14 -28.18 -24.53 -12.11
C ASN A 14 -27.10 -24.06 -11.11
N ASP A 15 -25.98 -24.80 -11.02
CA ASP A 15 -24.88 -24.49 -10.09
C ASP A 15 -23.95 -23.37 -10.64
N VAL A 16 -24.10 -22.97 -11.90
CA VAL A 16 -23.21 -21.98 -12.53
C VAL A 16 -23.31 -20.61 -11.84
N SER A 17 -24.50 -20.21 -11.41
CA SER A 17 -24.72 -18.92 -10.74
C SER A 17 -24.04 -18.87 -9.37
N SER A 18 -24.19 -19.92 -8.56
CA SER A 18 -23.58 -20.02 -7.23
C SER A 18 -22.05 -20.14 -7.30
N ILE A 19 -21.52 -20.86 -8.30
CA ILE A 19 -20.07 -20.94 -8.54
C ILE A 19 -19.51 -19.56 -8.93
N ARG A 20 -20.20 -18.83 -9.81
CA ARG A 20 -19.75 -17.50 -10.23
C ARG A 20 -19.73 -16.52 -9.06
N SER A 21 -20.75 -16.53 -8.21
CA SER A 21 -20.78 -15.67 -7.03
C SER A 21 -19.67 -16.06 -6.04
N PHE A 22 -19.49 -17.35 -5.76
CA PHE A 22 -18.41 -17.86 -4.91
C PHE A 22 -17.03 -17.43 -5.41
N LEU A 23 -16.75 -17.61 -6.70
CA LEU A 23 -15.49 -17.23 -7.32
C LEU A 23 -15.26 -15.72 -7.22
N ARG A 24 -16.29 -14.91 -7.47
CA ARG A 24 -16.19 -13.44 -7.37
C ARG A 24 -15.85 -13.03 -5.94
N THR A 25 -16.54 -13.58 -4.95
CA THR A 25 -16.30 -13.30 -3.53
C THR A 25 -14.88 -13.71 -3.11
N HIS A 26 -14.43 -14.90 -3.50
CA HIS A 26 -13.08 -15.38 -3.16
C HIS A 26 -11.98 -14.57 -3.85
N THR A 27 -12.21 -14.15 -5.09
CA THR A 27 -11.25 -13.32 -5.83
C THR A 27 -11.15 -11.94 -5.19
N ASN A 28 -12.28 -11.35 -4.81
CA ASN A 28 -12.32 -10.05 -4.11
C ASN A 28 -11.61 -10.13 -2.75
N LEU A 29 -11.90 -11.16 -1.93
CA LEU A 29 -11.24 -11.38 -0.65
C LEU A 29 -9.71 -11.50 -0.78
N LYS A 30 -9.23 -12.22 -1.80
CA LYS A 30 -7.80 -12.31 -2.10
C LYS A 30 -7.21 -10.95 -2.50
N ALA A 31 -7.94 -10.18 -3.31
CA ALA A 31 -7.51 -8.85 -3.73
C ALA A 31 -7.42 -7.87 -2.54
N ASP A 32 -8.39 -7.90 -1.62
CA ASP A 32 -8.40 -7.06 -0.42
C ASP A 32 -7.25 -7.43 0.53
N ASN A 33 -7.01 -8.73 0.74
CA ASN A 33 -5.87 -9.19 1.54
C ASN A 33 -4.52 -8.78 0.92
N GLN A 34 -4.41 -8.85 -0.41
CA GLN A 34 -3.20 -8.40 -1.11
C GLN A 34 -3.02 -6.88 -0.97
N LYS A 35 -4.11 -6.12 -1.07
CA LYS A 35 -4.10 -4.66 -0.89
C LYS A 35 -3.61 -4.27 0.50
N GLU A 36 -4.07 -4.96 1.54
CA GLU A 36 -3.61 -4.75 2.92
C GLU A 36 -2.15 -5.12 3.12
N LYS A 37 -1.71 -6.24 2.52
CA LYS A 37 -0.31 -6.66 2.56
C LYS A 37 0.61 -5.65 1.88
N ASP A 38 0.22 -5.16 0.71
CA ASP A 38 0.96 -4.14 -0.02
C ASP A 38 0.99 -2.82 0.76
N TYR A 39 -0.12 -2.45 1.41
CA TYR A 39 -0.20 -1.26 2.27
C TYR A 39 0.84 -1.32 3.39
N LYS A 40 0.87 -2.42 4.17
CA LYS A 40 1.84 -2.61 5.25
C LYS A 40 3.28 -2.63 4.75
N ARG A 41 3.56 -3.38 3.68
CA ARG A 41 4.91 -3.41 3.09
C ARG A 41 5.38 -2.01 2.71
N THR A 42 4.51 -1.22 2.10
CA THR A 42 4.86 0.15 1.70
C THR A 42 5.05 1.09 2.89
N GLN A 43 4.31 0.90 4.00
CA GLN A 43 4.61 1.61 5.24
C GLN A 43 6.00 1.25 5.77
N ASP A 44 6.33 -0.03 5.85
CA ASP A 44 7.63 -0.49 6.34
C ASP A 44 8.77 0.02 5.46
N ASP A 45 8.63 -0.07 4.14
CA ASP A 45 9.61 0.42 3.17
C ASP A 45 9.80 1.94 3.30
N PHE A 46 8.71 2.69 3.54
CA PHE A 46 8.77 4.13 3.73
C PHE A 46 9.66 4.51 4.92
N TYR A 47 9.51 3.84 6.07
CA TYR A 47 10.34 4.10 7.25
C TYR A 47 11.76 3.55 7.11
N ARG A 48 11.97 2.40 6.46
CA ARG A 48 13.32 1.87 6.19
C ARG A 48 14.15 2.83 5.34
N MET A 49 13.50 3.57 4.46
CA MET A 49 14.13 4.59 3.62
C MET A 49 14.30 5.94 4.32
N GLN A 50 13.94 6.05 5.61
CA GLN A 50 14.05 7.26 6.42
C GLN A 50 13.35 8.47 5.78
N LEU A 51 12.16 8.21 5.21
CA LEU A 51 11.43 9.22 4.45
C LEU A 51 10.75 10.28 5.29
N ASP A 52 10.46 9.93 6.52
CA ASP A 52 10.12 10.85 7.60
C ASP A 52 11.18 11.95 7.77
N ASN A 53 12.46 11.61 7.60
CA ASN A 53 13.58 12.55 7.75
C ASN A 53 13.83 13.42 6.51
N ALA A 54 13.09 13.21 5.40
CA ALA A 54 13.21 14.03 4.19
C ALA A 54 12.82 15.50 4.39
N ALA A 55 12.18 15.84 5.51
CA ALA A 55 11.94 17.22 5.95
C ALA A 55 13.24 18.05 6.11
N GLY A 56 14.38 17.39 6.33
CA GLY A 56 15.68 18.07 6.42
C GLY A 56 16.32 18.46 5.09
N ASN A 57 15.76 18.03 3.96
CA ASN A 57 16.34 18.27 2.65
C ASN A 57 15.84 19.58 2.02
N PRO A 58 16.66 20.25 1.19
CA PRO A 58 16.21 21.40 0.41
C PRO A 58 14.96 21.05 -0.41
N LYS A 59 14.00 21.98 -0.49
CA LYS A 59 12.66 21.77 -1.08
C LYS A 59 12.68 21.06 -2.44
N VAL A 60 13.60 21.45 -3.32
CA VAL A 60 13.76 20.87 -4.67
C VAL A 60 14.11 19.38 -4.61
N ASN A 61 14.96 18.99 -3.67
CA ASN A 61 15.37 17.59 -3.52
C ASN A 61 14.24 16.75 -2.93
N ARG A 62 13.43 17.33 -2.03
CA ARG A 62 12.26 16.67 -1.43
C ARG A 62 11.19 16.32 -2.48
N GLU A 63 10.89 17.24 -3.41
CA GLU A 63 9.89 17.00 -4.47
C GLU A 63 10.31 15.87 -5.43
N ASN A 64 11.58 15.86 -5.85
CA ASN A 64 12.11 14.80 -6.71
C ASN A 64 12.12 13.44 -6.02
N MET A 65 12.48 13.42 -4.74
CA MET A 65 12.46 12.21 -3.92
C MET A 65 11.02 11.66 -3.81
N VAL A 66 10.03 12.51 -3.46
CA VAL A 66 8.61 12.13 -3.43
C VAL A 66 8.14 11.51 -4.75
N ARG A 67 8.52 12.10 -5.90
CA ARG A 67 8.18 11.56 -7.23
C ARG A 67 8.78 10.17 -7.46
N VAL A 68 10.05 9.97 -7.14
CA VAL A 68 10.74 8.68 -7.28
C VAL A 68 10.04 7.62 -6.43
N TYR A 69 9.57 7.94 -5.22
CA TYR A 69 8.87 6.99 -4.37
C TYR A 69 7.47 6.64 -4.86
N HIS A 70 6.74 7.63 -5.38
CA HIS A 70 5.47 7.33 -6.04
C HIS A 70 5.65 6.39 -7.24
N SER A 71 6.76 6.51 -7.97
CA SER A 71 7.09 5.58 -9.06
C SER A 71 7.54 4.20 -8.57
N TYR A 72 8.36 4.14 -7.52
CA TYR A 72 8.96 2.88 -7.03
C TYR A 72 8.00 2.06 -6.15
N LEU A 73 7.36 2.71 -5.18
CA LEU A 73 6.47 2.06 -4.22
C LEU A 73 5.02 2.05 -4.70
N GLY A 74 4.58 3.04 -5.48
CA GLY A 74 3.19 3.24 -5.90
C GLY A 74 2.72 2.35 -7.06
N THR A 75 3.20 1.12 -7.16
CA THR A 75 2.88 0.19 -8.26
C THR A 75 1.53 -0.51 -8.09
N THR A 76 1.01 -0.62 -6.87
CA THR A 76 -0.28 -1.28 -6.58
C THR A 76 -1.29 -0.33 -5.93
N PRO A 77 -2.60 -0.63 -5.97
CA PRO A 77 -3.62 0.22 -5.34
C PRO A 77 -3.46 0.34 -3.82
N GLY A 78 -2.95 -0.70 -3.17
CA GLY A 78 -2.68 -0.71 -1.72
C GLY A 78 -1.51 0.21 -1.37
N SER A 79 -0.42 0.11 -2.13
CA SER A 79 0.75 0.95 -1.90
C SER A 79 0.53 2.42 -2.24
N LYS A 80 -0.27 2.73 -3.29
CA LYS A 80 -0.69 4.11 -3.58
C LYS A 80 -1.47 4.74 -2.43
N LYS A 81 -2.35 3.97 -1.77
CA LYS A 81 -3.09 4.44 -0.60
C LYS A 81 -2.14 4.73 0.56
N ALA A 82 -1.23 3.79 0.87
CA ALA A 82 -0.23 3.97 1.93
C ALA A 82 0.61 5.23 1.72
N LEU A 83 1.13 5.44 0.51
CA LEU A 83 1.96 6.63 0.21
C LEU A 83 1.20 7.94 0.36
N ARG A 84 -0.09 7.98 -0.01
CA ARG A 84 -0.90 9.20 0.20
C ARG A 84 -1.02 9.50 1.69
N ASP A 85 -1.43 8.49 2.48
CA ASP A 85 -1.62 8.63 3.93
C ASP A 85 -0.31 9.04 4.65
N LEU A 86 0.84 8.56 4.19
CA LEU A 86 2.16 8.85 4.77
C LEU A 86 2.73 10.20 4.31
N CYS A 87 2.60 10.55 3.03
CA CYS A 87 3.09 11.83 2.50
C CYS A 87 2.29 13.01 3.06
N ASP A 88 0.99 12.84 3.31
CA ASP A 88 0.13 13.87 3.93
C ASP A 88 0.56 14.16 5.39
N GLN A 89 1.22 13.22 6.06
CA GLN A 89 1.73 13.39 7.43
C GLN A 89 3.05 14.17 7.50
N ILE A 90 3.78 14.36 6.39
CA ILE A 90 5.04 15.12 6.42
C ILE A 90 4.72 16.61 6.24
N PRO A 91 4.82 17.45 7.29
CA PRO A 91 4.51 18.87 7.18
C PRO A 91 5.39 19.54 6.11
N LEU A 92 4.76 20.31 5.23
CA LEU A 92 5.42 21.06 4.16
C LEU A 92 6.34 22.19 4.68
N ASN A 93 6.22 22.56 5.96
CA ASN A 93 6.84 23.76 6.55
C ASN A 93 7.88 23.48 7.65
N ALA A 94 8.42 22.26 7.78
CA ALA A 94 9.44 21.97 8.77
C ALA A 94 10.81 22.55 8.36
N THR A 95 10.99 23.86 8.47
CA THR A 95 12.32 24.46 8.57
C THR A 95 12.95 23.97 9.87
N LYS A 96 14.01 23.17 9.78
CA LYS A 96 14.84 22.82 10.94
C LYS A 96 15.29 24.12 11.61
N THR A 97 14.84 24.35 12.85
CA THR A 97 15.45 25.31 13.76
C THR A 97 16.89 24.86 13.98
N THR A 98 17.83 25.59 13.39
CA THR A 98 19.27 25.47 13.66
C THR A 98 19.49 25.72 15.15
N VAL A 99 19.80 24.68 15.90
CA VAL A 99 20.41 24.84 17.22
C VAL A 99 21.86 25.27 16.97
N GLU A 100 22.09 26.57 17.13
CA GLU A 100 23.41 27.16 17.23
C GLU A 100 24.12 26.54 18.45
N ALA A 101 25.05 25.63 18.20
CA ALA A 101 26.00 25.18 19.21
C ALA A 101 27.10 26.23 19.33
N THR A 102 26.98 27.09 20.33
CA THR A 102 28.02 28.00 20.79
C THR A 102 29.17 27.18 21.40
N VAL A 103 30.38 27.27 20.82
CA VAL A 103 31.66 27.05 21.49
C VAL A 103 32.64 28.10 20.98
#